data_AF-A0A920JK44-F1
#
_entry.id   AF-A0A920JK44-F1
#
_cell.length_a   1.000
_cell.length_b   1.000
_cell.length_c   1.000
_cell.angle_alpha   90.00
_cell.angle_beta   90.00
_cell.angle_gamma   90.00
#
_symmetry.space_group_name_H-M   'P 1'
#
loop_
_entity.id
_entity.type
_entity.pdbx_description
1 polymer ?
#
loop_
_entity_poly.entity_id
_entity_poly.type
_entity_poly.pdbx_seq_one_letter_code
_entity_poly.pdbx_strand_id
1 'polypeptide(L)' 'MGNGYFDLLFGYEWEKVETPSGKIVWHAIDQKEEDMAPDAEDPSVRVPTMMTTADMSMREDPIYREI' A
#
# COMPACT_ATOMS: atom_id res chain seq x y z
N MET A 1 -12.32 -1.32 15.37
CA MET A 1 -11.81 0.05 15.19
C MET A 1 -10.83 -0.03 14.04
N GLY A 2 -11.33 0.06 12.80
CA GLY A 2 -10.67 -0.43 11.60
C GLY A 2 -10.52 0.66 10.54
N ASN A 3 -9.77 1.71 10.89
CA ASN A 3 -9.57 2.87 10.01
C ASN A 3 -8.12 3.01 9.51
N GLY A 4 -7.19 2.16 9.97
CA GLY A 4 -5.76 2.32 9.65
C GLY A 4 -5.41 2.14 8.17
N TYR A 5 -6.12 1.27 7.43
CA TYR A 5 -5.80 1.01 6.02
C TYR A 5 -5.98 2.26 5.14
N PHE A 6 -7.09 2.99 5.32
CA PHE A 6 -7.36 4.20 4.54
C PHE A 6 -6.49 5.38 4.99
N ASP A 7 -6.21 5.50 6.30
CA ASP A 7 -5.28 6.51 6.81
C ASP A 7 -3.87 6.32 6.22
N LEU A 8 -3.41 5.07 6.09
CA LEU A 8 -2.15 4.75 5.41
C LEU A 8 -2.25 5.01 3.89
N LEU A 9 -3.35 4.57 3.27
CA LEU A 9 -3.56 4.68 1.83
C LEU A 9 -3.59 6.14 1.37
N PHE A 10 -4.24 7.05 2.09
CA PHE A 10 -4.31 8.47 1.75
C PHE A 10 -3.23 9.31 2.44
N GLY A 11 -2.61 8.83 3.52
CA GLY A 11 -1.59 9.54 4.29
C GLY A 11 -0.17 9.40 3.75
N TYR A 12 0.10 8.36 2.96
CA TYR A 12 1.40 8.14 2.32
C TYR A 12 1.33 8.32 0.80
N GLU A 13 2.46 8.71 0.21
CA GLU A 13 2.66 8.71 -1.23
C GLU A 13 3.08 7.30 -1.69
N TRP A 14 2.79 6.94 -2.94
CA TRP A 14 3.01 5.58 -3.44
C TRP A 14 3.87 5.61 -4.71
N GLU A 15 4.93 4.80 -4.74
CA GLU A 15 5.74 4.58 -5.93
C GLU A 15 5.34 3.30 -6.66
N LYS A 16 5.30 3.36 -7.98
CA LYS A 16 5.01 2.21 -8.84
C LYS A 16 6.26 1.35 -8.99
N VAL A 17 6.20 0.13 -8.48
CA VAL A 17 7.28 -0.86 -8.55
C VAL A 17 6.84 -2.02 -9.44
N GLU A 18 7.68 -2.38 -10.41
CA GLU A 18 7.45 -3.56 -11.23
C GLU A 18 8.27 -4.73 -10.68
N THR A 19 7.58 -5.81 -10.30
CA THR A 19 8.23 -7.02 -9.82
C THR A 19 8.88 -7.78 -10.98
N PRO A 20 9.91 -8.62 -10.73
CA PRO A 20 10.54 -9.45 -11.76
C PRO A 20 9.57 -10.38 -12.50
N SER A 21 8.40 -10.66 -11.92
CA SER A 21 7.32 -11.44 -12.53
C SER A 21 6.40 -10.64 -13.46
N GLY A 22 6.69 -9.36 -13.71
CA GLY A 22 5.87 -8.47 -14.54
C GLY A 22 4.57 -8.01 -13.86
N LYS A 23 4.48 -8.12 -12.53
CA LYS A 23 3.35 -7.57 -11.75
C LYS A 23 3.71 -6.17 -11.28
N ILE A 24 2.80 -5.24 -11.48
CA ILE A 24 2.87 -3.89 -10.94
C ILE A 24 2.35 -3.92 -9.50
N VAL A 25 3.16 -3.47 -8.57
CA VAL A 25 2.81 -3.22 -7.18
C VAL A 25 3.17 -1.78 -6.82
N TRP A 26 2.63 -1.28 -5.72
CA TRP A 26 2.84 0.08 -5.26
C TRP A 26 3.40 0.06 -3.85
N HIS A 27 4.53 0.72 -3.62
CA HIS A 27 5.15 0.80 -2.29
C HIS A 27 4.94 2.20 -1.70
N ALA A 28 4.67 2.27 -0.41
CA ALA A 28 4.58 3.55 0.27
C ALA A 28 5.97 4.22 0.35
N ILE A 29 6.06 5.46 -0.10
CA ILE A 29 7.26 6.31 -0.05
C ILE A 29 7.36 6.89 1.37
N ASP A 30 8.57 6.84 1.95
CA ASP A 30 8.87 7.36 3.29
C ASP A 30 7.96 6.80 4.41
N GLN A 31 7.51 5.56 4.27
CA GLN A 31 6.71 4.90 5.29
C GLN A 31 7.53 4.62 6.55
N LYS A 32 6.94 4.88 7.72
CA LYS A 32 7.53 4.53 9.01
C LYS A 32 7.59 3.01 9.19
N GLU A 33 8.67 2.52 9.80
CA GLU A 33 8.83 1.09 10.13
C GLU A 33 7.69 0.54 11.01
N GLU A 34 7.07 1.38 11.84
CA GLU A 34 5.91 1.02 12.66
C GLU A 34 4.65 0.71 11.84
N ASP A 35 4.53 1.36 10.67
CA ASP A 35 3.41 1.19 9.73
C ASP A 35 3.70 0.11 8.67
N MET A 36 4.94 -0.39 8.60
CA MET A 36 5.34 -1.43 7.64
C MET A 36 4.62 -2.76 7.92
N ALA A 37 4.19 -3.39 6.83
CA ALA A 37 3.57 -4.69 6.88
C ALA A 37 4.61 -5.80 7.10
N PRO A 38 4.26 -6.88 7.81
CA PRO A 38 5.06 -8.10 7.79
C PRO A 38 5.12 -8.67 6.37
N ASP A 39 6.27 -9.21 5.98
CA ASP A 39 6.45 -9.87 4.70
C ASP A 39 5.52 -11.10 4.58
N ALA A 40 5.07 -11.37 3.36
CA ALA A 40 4.13 -12.47 3.10
C ALA A 40 4.78 -13.85 3.24
N GLU A 41 6.09 -13.96 3.00
CA GLU A 41 6.87 -15.18 3.16
C GLU A 41 7.50 -15.30 4.56
N ASP A 42 7.93 -14.18 5.16
CA ASP A 42 8.49 -14.15 6.52
C ASP A 42 7.89 -13.03 7.40
N PRO A 43 7.03 -13.35 8.38
CA PRO A 43 6.42 -12.32 9.22
C PRO A 43 7.41 -11.61 10.15
N SER A 44 8.65 -12.08 10.25
CA SER A 44 9.75 -11.43 10.98
C SER A 44 10.39 -10.30 10.19
N VAL A 45 10.25 -10.31 8.86
CA VAL A 45 10.72 -9.26 7.96
C VAL A 45 9.63 -8.22 7.82
N ARG A 46 10.00 -6.95 7.97
CA ARG A 46 9.11 -5.81 7.71
C ARG A 46 9.42 -5.28 6.32
N VAL A 47 8.39 -5.19 5.49
CA VAL A 47 8.48 -4.61 4.16
C VAL A 47 7.56 -3.41 4.05
N PRO A 48 7.89 -2.43 3.19
CA PRO A 48 6.95 -1.36 2.86
C PRO A 48 5.60 -1.97 2.50
N THR A 49 4.52 -1.35 2.98
CA THR A 49 3.18 -1.79 2.61
C THR A 49 3.09 -1.80 1.09
N MET A 50 2.66 -2.93 0.56
CA MET A 50 2.43 -3.09 -0.87
C MET A 50 0.93 -2.94 -1.16
N MET A 51 0.61 -2.15 -2.18
CA MET A 51 -0.74 -2.02 -2.71
C MET A 51 -0.79 -2.53 -4.14
N THR A 52 -1.92 -3.09 -4.53
CA THR A 52 -2.12 -3.48 -5.92
C THR A 52 -2.60 -2.28 -6.74
N THR A 53 -2.46 -2.36 -8.07
CA THR A 53 -3.07 -1.36 -8.95
C THR A 53 -4.58 -1.22 -8.71
N ALA A 54 -5.27 -2.29 -8.28
CA ALA A 54 -6.69 -2.23 -7.95
C ALA A 54 -6.96 -1.33 -6.73
N ASP A 55 -6.14 -1.44 -5.67
CA ASP A 55 -6.24 -0.60 -4.47
C ASP A 55 -5.93 0.87 -4.78
N MET A 56 -4.93 1.12 -5.63
CA MET A 56 -4.62 2.48 -6.10
C MET A 56 -5.72 3.05 -6.98
N SER A 57 -6.31 2.24 -7.86
CA SER A 57 -7.48 2.66 -8.62
C SER A 57 -8.66 2.98 -7.71
N MET A 58 -8.86 2.26 -6.59
CA MET A 58 -9.86 2.64 -5.59
C MET A 58 -9.54 3.97 -4.90
N ARG A 59 -8.26 4.29 -4.64
CA ARG A 59 -7.84 5.60 -4.09
C ARG A 59 -8.14 6.74 -5.07
N GLU A 60 -7.87 6.53 -6.36
CA GLU A 60 -8.05 7.54 -7.41
C GLU A 60 -9.51 7.69 -7.85
N ASP A 61 -10.31 6.63 -7.74
CA ASP A 61 -11.69 6.64 -8.20
C ASP A 61 -12.56 7.55 -7.31
N PRO A 62 -13.23 8.56 -7.88
CA PRO A 62 -14.06 9.50 -7.13
C PRO A 62 -15.23 8.83 -6.40
N ILE A 63 -15.66 7.63 -6.82
CA ILE A 63 -16.75 6.87 -6.17
C ILE A 63 -16.35 6.45 -4.75
N TYR A 64 -15.07 6.14 -4.50
CA TYR A 64 -14.56 5.80 -3.16
C TYR A 64 -14.22 7.03 -2.31
N ARG A 65 -14.15 8.22 -2.92
CA ARG A 65 -13.93 9.49 -2.22
C ARG A 65 -15.21 10.06 -1.60
N GLU A 66 -16.38 9.50 -1.94
CA GLU A 66 -17.71 10.00 -1.56
C GLU A 66 -18.45 9.11 -0.55
N ILE A 67 -17.72 8.32 0.27
CA ILE A 67 -18.32 7.48 1.33
C ILE A 67 -17.91 7.93 2.74
#